data_AF-A0A834HE41-F1
#
_entry.id   AF-A0A834HE41-F1
#
_cell.length_a   1.000
_cell.length_b   1.000
_cell.length_c   1.000
_cell.angle_alpha   90.00
_cell.angle_beta   90.00
_cell.angle_gamma   90.00
#
_symmetry.space_group_name_H-M   'P 1'
#
loop_
_entity.id
_entity.type
_entity.pdbx_description
1 polymer ?
#
loop_
_entity_poly.entity_id
_entity_poly.type
_entity_poly.pdbx_seq_one_letter_code
_entity_poly.pdbx_strand_id
1 'polypeptide(L)'
;MHEHLRVILAMIRDFRTADNVLTDEKQILAVLGSLPDETWDHFKLTMTHNEMVKTFNDLKCHLELEAELQDAKRGNAVFVVELGQLKTTGL
;
A
#
# COMPACT_ATOMS: atom_id res chain seq x y z
N MET A 1 -3.02 1.08 -4.88
CA MET A 1 -1.79 0.98 -4.07
C MET A 1 -0.66 1.91 -4.48
N HIS A 2 -0.29 2.06 -5.77
CA HIS A 2 0.83 2.96 -6.14
C HIS A 2 0.67 4.43 -5.73
N GLU A 3 -0.56 4.96 -5.78
CA GLU A 3 -0.84 6.32 -5.30
C GLU A 3 -0.76 6.40 -3.77
N HIS A 4 -1.27 5.38 -3.10
CA HIS A 4 -1.19 5.24 -1.65
C HIS A 4 0.27 5.22 -1.17
N LEU A 5 1.14 4.44 -1.81
CA LEU A 5 2.57 4.44 -1.50
C LEU A 5 3.20 5.84 -1.66
N ARG A 6 2.87 6.58 -2.72
CA ARG A 6 3.37 7.94 -2.94
C ARG A 6 2.95 8.89 -1.82
N VAL A 7 1.68 8.86 -1.42
CA VAL A 7 1.14 9.72 -0.35
C VAL A 7 1.84 9.43 0.99
N ILE A 8 1.97 8.16 1.36
CA ILE A 8 2.62 7.78 2.62
C ILE A 8 4.10 8.13 2.63
N LEU A 9 4.83 7.88 1.54
CA LEU A 9 6.24 8.25 1.45
C LEU A 9 6.46 9.76 1.55
N ALA A 10 5.58 10.57 0.97
CA ALA A 10 5.61 12.03 1.12
C ALA A 10 5.39 12.44 2.58
N MET A 11 4.37 11.89 3.24
CA MET A 11 4.09 12.16 4.65
C MET A 11 5.26 11.75 5.56
N ILE A 12 5.86 10.57 5.35
CA ILE A 12 7.03 10.11 6.13
C ILE A 12 8.20 11.08 5.99
N ARG A 13 8.46 11.57 4.78
CA ARG A 13 9.52 12.54 4.54
C ARG A 13 9.24 13.84 5.30
N ASP A 14 8.01 14.35 5.21
CA ASP A 14 7.61 15.60 5.85
C ASP A 14 7.61 15.46 7.39
N PHE A 15 7.21 14.29 7.92
CA PHE A 15 7.29 13.93 9.33
C PHE A 15 8.72 13.80 9.85
N ARG A 16 9.67 13.33 9.04
CA ARG A 16 11.09 13.22 9.41
C ARG A 16 11.80 14.58 9.42
N THR A 17 11.32 15.54 8.64
CA THR A 17 11.86 16.91 8.65
C THR A 17 11.39 17.74 9.84
N ALA A 18 10.29 17.34 10.48
CA ALA A 18 9.90 17.87 11.78
C ALA A 18 10.72 17.16 12.87
N ASP A 19 11.50 17.90 13.66
CA ASP A 19 12.25 17.33 14.79
C ASP A 19 11.25 16.67 15.77
N ASN A 20 11.28 15.34 15.86
CA ASN A 20 10.17 14.54 16.35
C ASN A 20 10.62 13.65 17.52
N VAL A 21 10.00 13.86 18.68
CA VAL A 21 10.29 13.16 19.96
C VAL A 21 9.49 11.85 20.11
N LEU A 22 8.62 11.51 19.15
CA LEU A 22 7.75 10.33 19.20
C LEU A 22 8.50 9.06 18.79
N THR A 23 8.09 7.93 19.39
CA THR A 23 8.54 6.58 19.00
C THR A 23 7.99 6.19 17.63
N ASP A 24 8.72 5.34 16.89
CA ASP A 24 8.35 4.92 15.53
C ASP A 24 6.89 4.45 15.41
N GLU A 25 6.42 3.63 16.35
CA GLU A 25 5.02 3.16 16.38
C GLU A 25 4.01 4.32 16.48
N LYS A 26 4.29 5.33 17.32
CA LYS A 26 3.41 6.51 17.44
C LYS A 26 3.45 7.38 16.19
N GLN A 27 4.61 7.46 15.53
CA GLN A 27 4.73 8.18 14.27
C GLN A 27 3.90 7.51 13.17
N ILE A 28 3.92 6.18 13.10
CA ILE A 28 3.09 5.41 12.16
C ILE A 28 1.60 5.66 12.43
N LEU A 29 1.15 5.59 13.68
CA LEU A 29 -0.24 5.87 14.04
C LEU A 29 -0.65 7.31 13.67
N ALA A 30 0.24 8.29 13.83
CA ALA A 30 0.00 9.67 13.42
C ALA A 30 -0.16 9.79 11.88
N VAL A 31 0.68 9.10 11.11
CA VAL A 31 0.56 9.03 9.65
C VAL A 31 -0.77 8.37 9.25
N LEU A 32 -1.11 7.22 9.83
CA LEU A 32 -2.36 6.51 9.54
C LEU A 32 -3.59 7.35 9.87
N GLY A 33 -3.59 8.08 10.99
CA GLY A 33 -4.66 8.99 11.37
C GLY A 33 -4.81 10.22 10.47
N SER A 34 -3.75 10.57 9.72
CA SER A 34 -3.75 11.73 8.80
C SER A 34 -4.21 11.39 7.38
N LEU A 35 -4.38 10.11 7.05
CA LEU A 35 -4.85 9.67 5.74
C LEU A 35 -6.36 9.95 5.58
N PRO A 36 -6.85 10.24 4.36
CA PRO A 36 -8.29 10.45 4.12
C PRO A 36 -9.07 9.13 4.20
N ASP A 37 -10.29 9.12 4.73
CA ASP A 37 -11.04 7.87 4.99
C ASP A 37 -11.47 7.12 3.70
N GLU A 38 -11.89 7.86 2.67
CA GLU A 38 -12.63 7.34 1.51
C GLU A 38 -11.92 6.21 0.72
N THR A 39 -10.58 6.13 0.74
CA THR A 39 -9.83 5.06 0.05
C THR A 39 -8.85 4.32 0.95
N TRP A 40 -8.83 4.63 2.25
CA TRP A 40 -7.80 4.15 3.17
C TRP A 40 -8.33 3.40 4.38
N ASP A 41 -9.64 3.35 4.62
CA ASP A 41 -10.21 2.68 5.80
C ASP A 41 -9.70 1.25 5.98
N HIS A 42 -9.67 0.46 4.90
CA HIS A 42 -9.14 -0.90 4.96
C HIS A 42 -7.65 -0.93 5.30
N PHE A 43 -6.86 -0.05 4.71
CA PHE A 43 -5.42 0.05 4.95
C PHE A 43 -5.12 0.48 6.39
N LYS A 44 -5.82 1.51 6.88
CA LYS A 44 -5.73 1.99 8.26
C LYS A 44 -6.03 0.88 9.25
N LEU A 45 -7.11 0.12 9.02
CA LEU A 45 -7.49 -0.99 9.88
C LEU A 45 -6.41 -2.08 9.90
N THR A 46 -5.93 -2.50 8.73
CA THR A 46 -4.89 -3.53 8.61
C THR A 46 -3.59 -3.10 9.29
N MET A 47 -3.15 -1.85 9.10
CA MET A 47 -1.89 -1.36 9.69
C MET A 47 -1.98 -1.07 11.18
N THR A 48 -3.13 -0.62 11.70
CA THR A 48 -3.30 -0.32 13.14
C THR A 48 -3.14 -1.57 14.01
N HIS A 49 -3.48 -2.74 13.47
CA HIS A 49 -3.38 -4.02 14.17
C HIS A 49 -2.16 -4.86 13.78
N ASN A 50 -1.29 -4.35 12.90
CA ASN A 50 -0.15 -5.11 12.41
C ASN A 50 1.07 -4.94 13.30
N GLU A 51 1.26 -5.86 14.24
CA GLU A 51 2.39 -5.87 15.18
C GLU A 51 3.77 -6.03 14.51
N MET A 52 3.81 -6.44 13.24
CA MET A 52 5.06 -6.59 12.48
C MET A 52 5.53 -5.28 11.86
N VAL A 53 4.66 -4.27 11.75
CA VAL A 53 4.99 -2.97 11.17
C VAL A 53 5.29 -1.99 12.29
N LYS A 54 6.57 -1.91 12.68
CA LYS A 54 7.01 -1.07 13.80
C LYS A 54 7.73 0.19 13.37
N THR A 55 8.32 0.18 12.18
CA THR A 55 9.06 1.31 11.61
C THR A 55 8.48 1.75 10.27
N PHE A 56 8.82 2.96 9.85
CA PHE A 56 8.49 3.44 8.51
C PHE A 56 9.07 2.59 7.39
N ASN A 57 10.19 1.89 7.65
CA ASN A 57 10.77 1.00 6.66
C ASN A 57 9.93 -0.28 6.52
N ASP A 58 9.39 -0.80 7.61
CA ASP A 58 8.47 -1.94 7.59
C ASP A 58 7.16 -1.56 6.88
N LEU A 59 6.63 -0.37 7.18
CA LEU A 59 5.43 0.16 6.53
C LEU A 59 5.63 0.33 5.02
N LYS A 60 6.78 0.87 4.62
CA LYS A 60 7.16 1.00 3.21
C LYS A 60 7.26 -0.37 2.53
N CYS A 61 7.97 -1.31 3.13
CA CYS A 61 8.14 -2.67 2.59
C CYS A 61 6.79 -3.39 2.42
N HIS A 62 5.90 -3.25 3.41
CA HIS A 62 4.55 -3.79 3.33
C HIS A 62 3.76 -3.21 2.15
N LEU A 63 3.79 -1.89 1.97
CA LEU A 63 3.11 -1.21 0.88
C LEU A 63 3.68 -1.55 -0.50
N GLU A 64 5.00 -1.72 -0.60
CA GLU A 64 5.66 -2.16 -1.84
C GLU A 64 5.18 -3.57 -2.22
N LEU A 65 5.12 -4.51 -1.26
CA LEU A 65 4.60 -5.86 -1.49
C LEU A 65 3.11 -5.86 -1.88
N GLU A 66 2.27 -5.04 -1.25
CA GLU A 66 0.85 -4.92 -1.64
C GLU A 66 0.69 -4.36 -3.06
N ALA A 67 1.54 -3.40 -3.46
CA ALA A 67 1.56 -2.84 -4.80
C ALA A 67 1.99 -3.88 -5.84
N GLU A 68 3.06 -4.63 -5.59
CA GLU A 68 3.52 -5.73 -6.44
C GLU A 68 2.47 -6.83 -6.58
N LEU A 69 1.82 -7.21 -5.47
CA LEU A 69 0.75 -8.20 -5.49
C LEU A 69 -0.45 -7.71 -6.31
N GLN A 70 -0.82 -6.43 -6.19
CA GLN A 70 -1.90 -5.84 -7.00
C GLN A 70 -1.54 -5.86 -8.48
N ASP A 71 -0.30 -5.53 -8.84
CA ASP A 71 0.19 -5.56 -10.21
C ASP A 71 0.27 -6.98 -10.78
N ALA A 72 0.73 -7.95 -10.00
CA ALA A 72 0.75 -9.36 -10.38
C ALA A 72 -0.67 -9.91 -10.60
N LYS A 73 -1.63 -9.54 -9.74
CA LYS A 73 -3.06 -9.87 -9.93
C LYS A 73 -3.62 -9.24 -11.20
N ARG A 74 -3.27 -7.99 -11.49
CA ARG A 74 -3.68 -7.30 -12.72
C ARG A 74 -3.05 -7.93 -13.96
N GLY A 75 -1.76 -8.29 -13.90
CA GLY A 75 -1.06 -9.02 -14.95
C GLY A 75 -1.72 -10.37 -15.24
N ASN A 76 -1.99 -11.17 -14.20
CA ASN A 76 -2.71 -12.44 -14.34
C ASN A 76 -4.13 -12.24 -14.90
N ALA A 77 -4.85 -11.19 -14.49
CA ALA A 77 -6.15 -10.88 -15.05
C ALA A 77 -6.08 -10.55 -16.54
N VAL A 78 -5.05 -9.81 -16.99
CA VAL A 78 -4.80 -9.53 -18.41
C VAL A 78 -4.52 -10.82 -19.18
N PHE A 79 -3.67 -11.70 -18.67
CA PHE A 79 -3.39 -13.01 -19.30
C PHE A 79 -4.65 -13.89 -19.40
N VAL A 80 -5.51 -13.92 -18.38
CA VAL A 80 -6.77 -14.68 -18.41
C VAL A 80 -7.76 -14.10 -19.43
N VAL A 81 -7.85 -12.77 -19.54
CA VAL A 81 -8.69 -12.11 -20.56
C VAL A 81 -8.16 -12.40 -21.97
N GLU A 82 -6.85 -12.40 -22.17
CA GLU A 82 -6.23 -12.66 -23.48
C GLU A 82 -6.41 -14.13 -23.93
N LEU A 83 -6.31 -15.08 -23.00
CA LEU A 83 -6.59 -16.50 -23.27
C LEU A 83 -8.09 -16.77 -23.50
N GLY A 84 -8.99 -15.94 -22.96
CA GLY A 84 -10.44 -16.00 -23.23
C GLY A 84 -10.86 -15.40 -24.58
N GLN A 85 -9.97 -14.67 -25.26
CA GLN A 85 -10.25 -14.01 -26.55
C GLN A 85 -9.67 -14.77 -27.76
N LEU A 86 -8.92 -15.86 -27.54
CA LEU A 86 -8.63 -16.85 -28.58
C LEU A 86 -9.92 -17.61 -28.89
N LYS A 87 -10.77 -16.96 -29.70
CA LYS A 87 -11.90 -17.58 -30.39
C LYS A 87 -11.44 -18.90 -30.99
N THR A 88 -12.20 -19.94 -30.69
CA THR A 88 -12.37 -21.12 -31.52
C THR A 88 -12.88 -20.70 -32.91
N THR A 89 -11.99 -20.17 -33.73
CA THR A 89 -12.19 -20.10 -35.18
C THR A 89 -11.84 -21.45 -35.77
N GLY A 90 -12.88 -22.26 -35.96
CA GLY A 90 -13.07 -23.17 -37.08
C GLY A 90 -12.02 -24.25 -37.32
N LEU A 91 -12.44 -25.51 -37.14
CA LEU A 91 -12.68 -26.42 -38.26
C LEU A 91 -13.61 -27.56 -37.81
#